data_AF-A0A9W7A790-F1
#
_entry.id   AF-A0A9W7A790-F1
#
_cell.length_a   1.000
_cell.length_b   1.000
_cell.length_c   1.000
_cell.angle_alpha   90.00
_cell.angle_beta   90.00
_cell.angle_gamma   90.00
#
_symmetry.space_group_name_H-M   'P 1'
#
loop_
_entity.id
_entity.type
_entity.pdbx_description
1 polymer ?
#
loop_
_entity_poly.entity_id
_entity_poly.type
_entity_poly.pdbx_seq_one_letter_code
_entity_poly.pdbx_strand_id
1 'polypeptide(L)'
;MSSEGLEDCTYGHPLVEKLVMFIAGEKFQREFELFFLQHCRKFGQDEEHSLEFTEIHQEFEMMFNSRLEEFCEREKVTKEEFYERCKEANTTDVKASHYLKIMMCSADYPEFVALMRVMRKLHGDRLDRQDRNAEGVAQLDGWSL
;
A
#
# COMPACT_ATOMS: atom_id res chain seq x y z
N MET A 1 -23.60 39.62 -4.86
CA MET A 1 -22.23 39.59 -4.30
C MET A 1 -22.40 39.09 -2.88
N SER A 2 -22.07 37.87 -2.50
CA SER A 2 -21.08 36.94 -3.03
C SER A 2 -21.63 35.52 -2.97
N SER A 3 -21.45 34.80 -4.07
CA SER A 3 -21.52 33.34 -4.12
C SER A 3 -20.24 32.79 -3.49
N GLU A 4 -20.29 32.43 -2.22
CA GLU A 4 -19.26 31.58 -1.63
C GLU A 4 -19.59 30.15 -2.04
N GLY A 5 -18.90 29.69 -3.10
CA GLY A 5 -18.91 28.30 -3.50
C GLY A 5 -18.26 27.49 -2.39
N LEU A 6 -19.09 26.77 -1.63
CA LEU A 6 -18.58 25.72 -0.76
C LEU A 6 -18.32 24.52 -1.67
N GLU A 7 -17.04 24.21 -1.79
CA GLU A 7 -16.48 23.12 -2.59
C GLU A 7 -17.23 21.82 -2.30
N ASP A 8 -17.64 21.15 -3.37
CA ASP A 8 -18.32 19.87 -3.35
C ASP A 8 -17.31 18.81 -2.89
N CYS A 9 -17.16 18.63 -1.56
CA CYS A 9 -16.19 17.71 -0.99
C CYS A 9 -16.61 16.26 -1.27
N THR A 10 -16.15 15.72 -2.41
CA THR A 10 -16.37 14.35 -2.92
C THR A 10 -15.92 13.21 -1.99
N TYR A 11 -15.32 13.51 -0.85
CA TYR A 11 -14.75 12.50 0.07
C TYR A 11 -15.54 12.26 1.36
N GLY A 12 -16.68 12.92 1.57
CA GLY A 12 -17.57 12.69 2.73
C GLY A 12 -17.01 13.17 4.09
N HIS A 13 -15.69 13.28 4.24
CA HIS A 13 -15.02 13.82 5.43
C HIS A 13 -13.63 14.42 5.08
N PRO A 14 -13.29 15.65 5.52
CA PRO A 14 -12.00 16.29 5.21
C PRO A 14 -10.76 15.48 5.63
N LEU A 15 -10.86 14.68 6.69
CA LEU A 15 -9.76 13.79 7.11
C LEU A 15 -9.50 12.66 6.09
N VAL A 16 -10.56 12.14 5.46
CA VAL A 16 -10.45 11.06 4.46
C VAL A 16 -9.77 11.57 3.21
N GLU A 17 -10.09 12.79 2.79
CA GLU A 17 -9.41 13.45 1.68
C GLU A 17 -7.90 13.60 1.97
N LYS A 18 -7.55 14.13 3.14
CA LYS A 18 -6.15 14.26 3.55
C LYS A 18 -5.42 12.92 3.64
N LEU A 19 -6.11 11.87 4.11
CA LEU A 19 -5.58 10.52 4.14
C LEU A 19 -5.30 10.01 2.73
N VAL A 20 -6.25 10.18 1.81
CA VAL A 20 -6.09 9.79 0.41
C VAL A 20 -4.93 10.54 -0.22
N MET A 21 -4.79 11.84 0.03
CA MET A 21 -3.64 12.63 -0.44
C MET A 21 -2.33 12.16 0.18
N PHE A 22 -2.33 11.75 1.45
CA PHE A 22 -1.14 11.22 2.13
C PHE A 22 -0.70 9.87 1.55
N ILE A 23 -1.62 8.93 1.38
CA ILE A 23 -1.34 7.61 0.80
C ILE A 23 -0.99 7.72 -0.69
N ALA A 24 -1.63 8.62 -1.43
CA ALA A 24 -1.31 8.90 -2.84
C ALA A 24 -0.01 9.71 -3.01
N GLY A 25 0.59 10.19 -1.92
CA GLY A 25 1.83 10.94 -1.95
C GLY A 25 3.02 10.09 -2.43
N GLU A 26 3.95 10.71 -3.17
CA GLU A 26 5.09 10.03 -3.79
C GLU A 26 5.94 9.24 -2.77
N LYS A 27 6.17 9.81 -1.58
CA LYS A 27 6.93 9.15 -0.51
C LYS A 27 6.28 7.82 -0.10
N PHE A 28 4.97 7.83 0.16
CA PHE A 28 4.23 6.65 0.59
C PHE A 28 4.16 5.61 -0.53
N GLN A 29 3.80 6.05 -1.75
CA GLN A 29 3.74 5.19 -2.93
C GLN A 29 5.08 4.49 -3.20
N ARG A 30 6.20 5.24 -3.13
CA ARG A 30 7.53 4.70 -3.40
C ARG A 30 7.97 3.67 -2.36
N GLU A 31 7.74 3.94 -1.08
CA GLU A 31 8.08 3.00 -0.01
C GLU A 31 7.28 1.70 -0.13
N PHE A 32 5.97 1.81 -0.39
CA PHE A 32 5.11 0.65 -0.58
C PHE A 32 5.48 -0.12 -1.85
N GLU A 33 5.75 0.56 -2.96
CA GLU A 33 6.20 -0.10 -4.19
C GLU A 33 7.50 -0.87 -3.95
N LEU A 34 8.49 -0.28 -3.27
CA LEU A 34 9.75 -0.96 -2.94
C LEU A 34 9.50 -2.21 -2.08
N PHE A 35 8.67 -2.09 -1.05
CA PHE A 35 8.28 -3.22 -0.21
C PHE A 35 7.59 -4.32 -1.03
N PHE A 36 6.62 -3.98 -1.86
CA PHE A 36 5.93 -4.95 -2.72
C PHE A 36 6.92 -5.64 -3.68
N LEU A 37 7.81 -4.91 -4.32
CA LEU A 37 8.78 -5.49 -5.26
C LEU A 37 9.74 -6.47 -4.57
N GLN A 38 10.12 -6.19 -3.32
CA GLN A 38 11.01 -7.05 -2.53
C GLN A 38 10.32 -8.33 -2.06
N HIS A 39 9.05 -8.23 -1.61
CA HIS A 39 8.40 -9.32 -0.89
C HIS A 39 7.32 -10.07 -1.69
N CYS A 40 6.73 -9.49 -2.75
CA CYS A 40 5.65 -10.13 -3.51
C CYS A 40 6.06 -11.47 -4.16
N ARG A 41 7.37 -11.66 -4.40
CA ARG A 41 7.94 -12.90 -4.93
C ARG A 41 7.78 -14.11 -4.00
N LYS A 42 7.55 -13.88 -2.72
CA LYS A 42 7.32 -14.94 -1.74
C LYS A 42 5.86 -15.41 -1.72
N PHE A 43 4.92 -14.55 -2.15
CA PHE A 43 3.49 -14.84 -2.16
C PHE A 43 3.09 -15.62 -3.43
N GLY A 44 3.47 -16.90 -3.47
CA GLY A 44 3.06 -17.85 -4.50
C GLY A 44 1.57 -18.26 -4.43
N GLN A 45 1.17 -19.16 -5.33
CA GLN A 45 -0.17 -19.77 -5.29
C GLN A 45 -0.29 -20.91 -4.27
N ASP A 46 0.79 -21.29 -3.60
CA ASP A 46 0.75 -22.31 -2.58
C ASP A 46 -0.20 -21.89 -1.44
N GLU A 47 -1.03 -22.84 -1.00
CA GLU A 47 -1.98 -22.65 0.10
C GLU A 47 -1.28 -22.61 1.46
N GLU A 48 -0.04 -23.11 1.54
CA GLU A 48 0.73 -23.13 2.78
C GLU A 48 1.31 -21.74 3.08
N HIS A 49 0.74 -21.08 4.08
CA HIS A 49 1.29 -19.84 4.63
C HIS A 49 2.56 -20.16 5.41
N SER A 50 3.72 -19.86 4.84
CA SER A 50 4.99 -20.02 5.55
C SER A 50 5.11 -19.00 6.68
N LEU A 51 5.95 -19.30 7.69
CA LEU A 51 6.32 -18.33 8.74
C LEU A 51 6.79 -16.99 8.15
N GLU A 52 7.41 -17.04 6.97
CA GLU A 52 7.86 -15.84 6.26
C GLU A 52 6.70 -14.90 5.89
N PHE A 53 5.49 -15.39 5.64
CA PHE A 53 4.34 -14.51 5.31
C PHE A 53 3.93 -13.67 6.50
N THR A 54 3.99 -14.26 7.70
CA THR A 54 3.73 -13.56 8.96
C THR A 54 4.82 -12.55 9.27
N GLU A 55 6.09 -12.88 9.05
CA GLU A 55 7.21 -11.93 9.23
C GLU A 55 7.08 -10.73 8.30
N ILE A 56 6.75 -10.96 7.03
CA ILE A 56 6.54 -9.89 6.05
C ILE A 56 5.33 -9.03 6.43
N HIS A 57 4.25 -9.65 6.91
CA HIS A 57 3.08 -8.89 7.39
C HIS A 57 3.44 -8.00 8.58
N GLN A 58 4.22 -8.49 9.54
CA GLN A 58 4.70 -7.69 10.68
C GLN A 58 5.58 -6.52 10.24
N GLU A 59 6.48 -6.75 9.28
CA GLU A 59 7.32 -5.70 8.71
C GLU A 59 6.47 -4.61 8.03
N PHE A 60 5.47 -5.04 7.26
CA PHE A 60 4.51 -4.15 6.63
C PHE A 60 3.69 -3.35 7.65
N GLU A 61 3.18 -3.99 8.70
CA GLU A 61 2.43 -3.32 9.76
C GLU A 61 3.27 -2.28 10.48
N MET A 62 4.54 -2.56 10.77
CA MET A 62 5.45 -1.58 11.39
C MET A 62 5.66 -0.36 10.49
N MET A 63 5.94 -0.59 9.20
CA MET A 63 6.10 0.50 8.22
C MET A 63 4.81 1.32 8.09
N PHE A 64 3.66 0.65 7.94
CA PHE A 64 2.35 1.29 7.80
C PHE A 64 2.00 2.11 9.04
N ASN A 65 2.14 1.52 10.22
CA ASN A 65 1.83 2.19 11.50
C ASN A 65 2.73 3.40 11.75
N SER A 66 4.02 3.33 11.41
CA SER A 66 4.91 4.47 11.52
C SER A 66 4.47 5.65 10.64
N ARG A 67 4.04 5.38 9.41
CA ARG A 67 3.49 6.43 8.52
C ARG A 67 2.16 6.96 9.00
N LEU A 68 1.34 6.10 9.60
CA LEU A 68 0.06 6.49 10.16
C LEU A 68 0.22 7.36 11.41
N GLU A 69 1.22 7.07 12.26
CA GLU A 69 1.60 7.93 13.38
C GLU A 69 1.98 9.34 12.91
N GLU A 70 2.83 9.45 11.88
CA GLU A 70 3.21 10.74 11.28
C GLU A 70 1.98 11.51 10.77
N PHE A 71 1.00 10.80 10.19
CA PHE A 71 -0.25 11.40 9.74
C PHE A 71 -1.08 11.91 10.92
N CYS A 72 -1.30 11.07 11.94
CA CYS A 72 -2.10 11.40 13.12
C CYS A 72 -1.51 12.58 13.90
N GLU A 73 -0.19 12.64 14.06
CA GLU A 73 0.52 13.75 14.69
C GLU A 73 0.31 15.07 13.93
N ARG A 74 0.43 15.03 12.59
CA ARG A 74 0.22 16.22 11.74
C ARG A 74 -1.21 16.74 11.81
N GLU A 75 -2.18 15.84 11.79
CA GLU A 75 -3.61 16.19 11.82
C GLU A 75 -4.14 16.40 13.26
N LYS A 76 -3.30 16.19 14.28
CA LYS A 76 -3.64 16.30 15.71
C LYS A 76 -4.84 15.44 16.12
N VAL A 77 -4.89 14.21 15.60
CA VAL A 77 -5.91 13.21 15.92
C VAL A 77 -5.26 12.02 16.60
N THR A 78 -5.98 11.33 17.49
CA THR A 78 -5.48 10.05 18.03
C THR A 78 -5.66 8.93 17.00
N LYS A 79 -4.94 7.82 17.19
CA LYS A 79 -5.13 6.63 16.36
C LYS A 79 -6.55 6.09 16.46
N GLU A 80 -7.12 6.02 17.67
CA GLU A 80 -8.49 5.52 17.86
C GLU A 80 -9.49 6.37 17.07
N GLU A 81 -9.42 7.70 17.22
CA GLU A 81 -10.31 8.60 16.48
C GLU A 81 -10.09 8.51 14.96
N PHE A 82 -8.85 8.32 14.51
CA PHE A 82 -8.54 8.11 13.11
C PHE A 82 -9.21 6.85 12.56
N TYR A 83 -9.11 5.72 13.27
CA TYR A 83 -9.72 4.47 12.86
C TYR A 83 -11.25 4.54 12.87
N GLU A 84 -11.85 5.17 13.87
CA GLU A 84 -13.31 5.41 13.90
C GLU A 84 -13.77 6.21 12.69
N ARG A 85 -13.09 7.32 12.39
CA ARG A 85 -13.41 8.16 11.22
C ARG A 85 -13.24 7.43 9.90
N CYS A 86 -12.27 6.52 9.79
CA CYS A 86 -12.12 5.70 8.59
C CYS A 86 -13.21 4.61 8.46
N LYS A 87 -13.71 4.07 9.57
CA LYS A 87 -14.83 3.12 9.58
C LYS A 87 -16.15 3.79 9.22
N GLU A 88 -16.35 5.02 9.67
CA GLU A 88 -17.54 5.84 9.40
C GLU A 88 -17.50 6.50 8.01
N ALA A 89 -16.32 6.56 7.40
CA ALA A 89 -16.13 7.14 6.08
C ALA A 89 -16.91 6.34 5.01
N ASN A 90 -18.06 6.88 4.61
CA ASN A 90 -18.80 6.40 3.46
C ASN A 90 -18.51 7.32 2.27
N THR A 91 -17.59 6.90 1.39
CA THR A 91 -17.21 7.64 0.18
C THR A 91 -17.73 6.93 -1.07
N THR A 92 -18.24 7.71 -2.02
CA THR A 92 -18.63 7.24 -3.35
C THR A 92 -17.46 7.29 -4.35
N ASP A 93 -16.33 7.89 -3.96
CA ASP A 93 -15.13 7.97 -4.79
C ASP A 93 -14.38 6.64 -4.77
N VAL A 94 -14.17 6.08 -5.97
CA VAL A 94 -13.55 4.77 -6.16
C VAL A 94 -12.12 4.73 -5.64
N LYS A 95 -11.35 5.82 -5.77
CA LYS A 95 -9.97 5.88 -5.31
C LYS A 95 -9.90 5.95 -3.79
N ALA A 96 -10.72 6.79 -3.17
CA ALA A 96 -10.80 6.88 -1.72
C ALA A 96 -11.26 5.56 -1.10
N SER A 97 -12.30 4.94 -1.68
CA SER A 97 -12.75 3.61 -1.27
C SER A 97 -11.62 2.56 -1.37
N HIS A 98 -10.84 2.60 -2.45
CA HIS A 98 -9.69 1.71 -2.62
C HIS A 98 -8.61 1.92 -1.56
N TYR A 99 -8.23 3.16 -1.26
CA TYR A 99 -7.20 3.46 -0.25
C TYR A 99 -7.68 3.17 1.18
N LEU A 100 -8.93 3.47 1.50
CA LEU A 100 -9.55 3.07 2.76
C LEU A 100 -9.55 1.55 2.91
N LYS A 101 -9.88 0.82 1.84
CA LYS A 101 -9.79 -0.64 1.84
C LYS A 101 -8.37 -1.12 2.09
N ILE A 102 -7.35 -0.60 1.39
CA ILE A 102 -5.94 -0.95 1.62
C ILE A 102 -5.56 -0.71 3.09
N MET A 103 -5.97 0.42 3.66
CA MET A 103 -5.71 0.74 5.06
C MET A 103 -6.40 -0.26 6.00
N MET A 104 -7.67 -0.59 5.78
CA MET A 104 -8.39 -1.55 6.62
C MET A 104 -7.83 -2.98 6.47
N CYS A 105 -7.49 -3.38 5.25
CA CYS A 105 -6.86 -4.67 4.93
C CYS A 105 -5.44 -4.79 5.48
N SER A 106 -4.72 -3.68 5.69
CA SER A 106 -3.34 -3.73 6.21
C SER A 106 -3.24 -4.33 7.62
N ALA A 107 -4.30 -4.16 8.42
CA ALA A 107 -4.39 -4.64 9.79
C ALA A 107 -4.96 -6.07 9.91
N ASP A 108 -5.40 -6.66 8.80
CA ASP A 108 -5.97 -8.02 8.76
C ASP A 108 -5.07 -8.92 7.92
N TYR A 109 -4.44 -9.91 8.56
CA TYR A 109 -3.47 -10.80 7.92
C TYR A 109 -4.03 -11.52 6.67
N PRO A 110 -5.21 -12.17 6.71
CA PRO A 110 -5.85 -12.72 5.51
C PRO A 110 -5.99 -11.73 4.35
N GLU A 111 -6.45 -10.52 4.63
CA GLU A 111 -6.63 -9.48 3.60
C GLU A 111 -5.29 -8.98 3.04
N PHE A 112 -4.27 -8.85 3.89
CA PHE A 112 -2.91 -8.53 3.47
C PHE A 112 -2.34 -9.60 2.51
N VAL A 113 -2.51 -10.89 2.84
CA VAL A 113 -2.05 -11.98 1.96
C VAL A 113 -2.77 -11.92 0.60
N ALA A 114 -4.08 -11.63 0.60
CA ALA A 114 -4.84 -11.47 -0.63
C ALA A 114 -4.30 -10.30 -1.49
N LEU A 115 -3.99 -9.16 -0.87
CA LEU A 115 -3.37 -8.02 -1.54
C LEU A 115 -2.01 -8.37 -2.15
N MET A 116 -1.13 -9.04 -1.40
CA MET A 116 0.19 -9.45 -1.87
C MET A 116 0.11 -10.43 -3.04
N ARG A 117 -0.86 -11.36 -3.04
CA ARG A 117 -1.12 -12.26 -4.17
C ARG A 117 -1.61 -11.52 -5.42
N VAL A 118 -2.46 -10.51 -5.26
CA VAL A 118 -2.88 -9.64 -6.38
C VAL A 118 -1.68 -8.90 -6.95
N MET A 119 -0.83 -8.32 -6.11
CA MET A 119 0.38 -7.62 -6.55
C MET A 119 1.37 -8.57 -7.24
N ARG A 120 1.55 -9.78 -6.73
CA ARG A 120 2.35 -10.82 -7.41
C ARG A 120 1.78 -11.15 -8.78
N LYS A 121 0.47 -11.27 -8.93
CA LYS A 121 -0.17 -11.53 -10.23
C LYS A 121 0.02 -10.38 -11.21
N LEU A 122 -0.04 -9.14 -10.75
CA LEU A 122 0.11 -7.94 -11.60
C LEU A 122 1.56 -7.67 -12.00
N HIS A 123 2.50 -7.89 -11.09
CA HIS A 123 3.90 -7.49 -11.25
C HIS A 123 4.88 -8.66 -11.45
N GLY A 124 4.44 -9.90 -11.22
CA GLY A 124 5.27 -11.12 -11.35
C GLY A 124 5.88 -11.25 -12.73
N ASP A 125 5.09 -11.08 -13.79
CA ASP A 125 5.58 -11.16 -15.18
C ASP A 125 6.67 -10.12 -15.50
N ARG A 126 6.61 -8.94 -14.87
CA ARG A 126 7.61 -7.88 -15.05
C ARG A 126 8.89 -8.21 -14.29
N LEU A 127 8.75 -8.70 -13.06
CA LEU A 127 9.86 -9.13 -12.21
C LEU A 127 10.63 -10.31 -12.83
N ASP A 128 9.92 -11.31 -13.34
CA ASP A 128 10.51 -12.50 -13.97
C ASP A 128 11.25 -12.16 -15.28
N ARG A 129 10.80 -11.12 -16.00
CA ARG A 129 11.53 -10.60 -17.18
C ARG A 129 12.79 -9.84 -16.80
N GLN A 130 12.76 -9.07 -15.71
CA GLN A 130 13.93 -8.32 -15.24
C GLN A 130 15.05 -9.26 -14.82
N ASP A 131 14.74 -10.35 -14.13
CA ASP A 131 15.75 -11.35 -13.73
C ASP A 131 16.37 -12.04 -14.94
N ARG A 132 15.57 -12.49 -15.91
CA ARG A 132 16.10 -13.09 -17.14
C ARG A 132 17.01 -12.14 -17.92
N ASN A 133 16.71 -10.84 -17.91
CA ASN A 133 17.56 -9.84 -18.55
C ASN A 133 18.83 -9.56 -17.74
N ALA A 134 18.75 -9.54 -16.40
CA ALA A 134 19.92 -9.35 -15.53
C ALA A 134 20.87 -10.55 -15.57
N GLU A 135 20.34 -11.78 -15.56
CA GLU A 135 21.10 -13.02 -15.74
C GLU A 135 21.72 -13.10 -17.15
N GLY A 136 20.99 -12.64 -18.18
CA GLY A 136 21.50 -12.53 -19.53
C GLY A 136 22.68 -11.56 -19.69
N VAL A 137 22.67 -10.43 -18.96
CA VAL A 137 23.78 -9.47 -18.94
C VAL A 137 24.96 -10.01 -18.13
N ALA A 138 24.71 -10.61 -16.95
CA ALA A 138 25.76 -11.21 -16.14
C ALA A 138 26.50 -12.37 -16.86
N GLN A 139 25.82 -13.08 -17.78
CA GLN A 139 26.44 -14.14 -18.58
C GLN A 139 27.23 -13.61 -19.80
N LEU A 140 26.96 -12.39 -20.27
CA LEU A 140 27.69 -11.75 -21.37
C LEU A 140 29.02 -11.11 -20.90
N ASP A 141 29.12 -10.72 -19.63
CA ASP A 141 30.34 -10.15 -19.04
C ASP A 141 31.39 -11.21 -18.64
N GLY A 142 31.08 -12.50 -18.84
CA GLY A 142 31.97 -13.63 -18.53
C GLY A 142 32.95 -14.05 -19.64
N TRP A 143 32.95 -13.39 -20.81
CA TRP A 143 33.80 -13.75 -21.97
C TRP A 143 34.50 -12.53 -22.57
N SER A 144 35.27 -11.81 -21.77
CA SER A 144 36.30 -10.90 -22.26
C SER A 144 37.55 -11.02 -21.40
N LEU A 145 38.28 -12.12 -21.62
CA LEU A 145 39.71 -12.25 -21.36
C LEU A 145 40.40 -12.55 -22.69
#